data_AF-A0A1S2QYT8-F1
#
_entry.id   AF-A0A1S2QYT8-F1
#
_cell.length_a   1.000
_cell.length_b   1.000
_cell.length_c   1.000
_cell.angle_alpha   90.00
_cell.angle_beta   90.00
_cell.angle_gamma   90.00
#
_symmetry.space_group_name_H-M   'P 1'
#
loop_
_entity.id
_entity.type
_entity.pdbx_description
1 polymer ?
#
loop_
_entity_poly.entity_id
_entity_poly.type
_entity_poly.pdbx_seq_one_letter_code
_entity_poly.pdbx_strand_id
1 'polypeptide(L)'
;MEISKSGVLLNTNYKDSLIIDRYSSDFKRWREKKLEQLKSENSEDAITWNVFRSFEQIDPKSWLALLFEKSFQREINYKLEFIDIHLWKRLKPAINLPLPEGQSEIDIIIESEEFVWFIEAKYKSDISMKTTHDTKRNQVIRNIDVGLDYTNIK
;
A
#
# COMPACT_ATOMS: atom_id res chain seq x y z
N MET A 1 22.81 -4.86 13.44
CA MET A 1 21.55 -5.59 13.72
C MET A 1 21.35 -5.63 15.22
N GLU A 2 20.12 -5.36 15.65
CA GLU A 2 19.69 -5.32 17.06
C GLU A 2 18.48 -6.22 17.25
N ILE A 3 18.19 -6.62 18.49
CA ILE A 3 17.00 -7.43 18.81
C ILE A 3 16.05 -6.56 19.62
N SER A 4 14.80 -6.45 19.17
CA SER A 4 13.76 -5.70 19.89
C SER A 4 13.39 -6.37 21.22
N LYS A 5 12.65 -5.65 22.09
CA LYS A 5 12.11 -6.23 23.34
C LYS A 5 11.22 -7.46 23.11
N SER A 6 10.63 -7.59 21.93
CA SER A 6 9.78 -8.72 21.54
C SER A 6 10.54 -9.80 20.75
N GLY A 7 11.88 -9.74 20.69
CA GLY A 7 12.71 -10.74 20.02
C GLY A 7 12.81 -10.59 18.50
N VAL A 8 12.35 -9.47 17.94
CA VAL A 8 12.35 -9.23 16.48
C VAL A 8 13.69 -8.63 16.05
N LEU A 9 14.27 -9.13 14.96
CA LEU A 9 15.50 -8.56 14.40
C LEU A 9 15.21 -7.19 13.77
N LEU A 10 16.04 -6.22 14.16
CA LEU A 10 16.02 -4.86 13.64
C LEU A 10 17.34 -4.57 12.94
N ASN A 11 17.26 -4.07 11.72
CA ASN A 11 18.40 -3.48 11.04
C ASN A 11 18.85 -2.20 11.71
N THR A 12 20.15 -1.91 11.66
CA THR A 12 20.70 -0.66 12.23
C THR A 12 20.23 0.53 11.40
N ASN A 13 20.18 0.39 10.08
CA ASN A 13 19.60 1.36 9.17
C ASN A 13 18.38 0.77 8.46
N TYR A 14 17.30 1.56 8.30
CA TYR A 14 16.10 1.10 7.60
C TYR A 14 16.38 0.69 6.14
N LYS A 15 17.41 1.30 5.54
CA LYS A 15 17.83 1.01 4.17
C LYS A 15 18.33 -0.42 3.98
N ASP A 16 18.77 -1.08 5.05
CA ASP A 16 19.24 -2.46 5.00
C ASP A 16 18.07 -3.45 4.87
N SER A 17 16.83 -3.00 5.13
CA SER A 17 15.60 -3.75 4.85
C SER A 17 15.12 -3.61 3.41
N LEU A 18 15.76 -2.77 2.59
CA LEU A 18 15.33 -2.43 1.24
C LEU A 18 16.31 -2.99 0.20
N ILE A 19 15.76 -3.77 -0.73
CA ILE A 19 16.49 -4.42 -1.82
C ILE A 19 16.65 -3.46 -3.00
N ILE A 20 15.62 -2.65 -3.27
CA ILE A 20 15.53 -1.76 -4.42
C ILE A 20 15.30 -0.32 -3.97
N ASP A 21 15.78 0.66 -4.74
CA ASP A 21 15.54 2.09 -4.52
C ASP A 21 15.78 2.59 -3.08
N ARG A 22 16.70 1.97 -2.34
CA ARG A 22 16.99 2.28 -0.92
C ARG A 22 17.47 3.72 -0.63
N TYR A 23 17.70 4.50 -1.68
CA TYR A 23 18.06 5.92 -1.61
C TYR A 23 17.01 6.84 -2.27
N SER A 24 15.79 6.34 -2.50
CA SER A 24 14.70 7.13 -3.08
C SER A 24 14.47 8.42 -2.29
N SER A 25 14.16 9.51 -3.02
CA SER A 25 13.74 10.77 -2.42
C SER A 25 12.42 10.68 -1.66
N ASP A 26 11.61 9.64 -1.90
CA ASP A 26 10.32 9.45 -1.25
C ASP A 26 10.44 9.36 0.27
N PHE A 27 11.53 8.78 0.78
CA PHE A 27 11.80 8.68 2.21
C PHE A 27 11.91 10.04 2.91
N LYS A 28 12.18 11.13 2.18
CA LYS A 28 12.18 12.49 2.75
C LYS A 28 10.77 12.95 3.17
N ARG A 29 9.72 12.35 2.61
CA ARG A 29 8.32 12.66 2.92
C ARG A 29 7.75 11.76 4.01
N TRP A 30 8.46 10.70 4.38
CA TRP A 30 8.02 9.75 5.37
C TRP A 30 8.24 10.27 6.78
N ARG A 31 7.31 9.95 7.67
CA ARG A 31 7.47 10.26 9.10
C ARG A 31 8.60 9.41 9.68
N GLU A 32 9.38 9.97 10.59
CA GLU A 32 10.48 9.26 11.27
C GLU A 32 10.04 7.92 11.87
N LYS A 33 8.88 7.89 12.53
CA LYS A 33 8.31 6.65 13.07
C LYS A 33 8.13 5.55 12.01
N LYS A 34 7.75 5.91 10.79
CA LYS A 34 7.57 4.95 9.69
C LYS A 34 8.93 4.43 9.20
N LEU A 35 9.94 5.30 9.12
CA LEU A 35 11.31 4.89 8.81
C LEU A 35 11.90 3.98 9.90
N GLU A 36 11.58 4.20 11.16
CA GLU A 36 11.98 3.30 12.25
C GLU A 36 11.29 1.92 12.13
N GLN A 37 10.01 1.89 11.73
CA GLN A 37 9.28 0.64 11.50
C GLN A 37 9.85 -0.18 10.33
N LEU A 38 10.44 0.46 9.33
CA LEU A 38 11.12 -0.21 8.22
C LEU A 38 12.34 -1.04 8.66
N LYS A 39 12.96 -0.74 9.80
CA LYS A 39 14.12 -1.50 10.31
C LYS A 39 13.76 -2.95 10.67
N SER A 40 12.50 -3.23 10.97
CA SER A 40 12.05 -4.55 11.40
C SER A 40 12.09 -5.57 10.25
N GLU A 41 12.57 -6.78 10.52
CA GLU A 41 12.44 -7.92 9.59
C GLU A 41 10.97 -8.26 9.26
N ASN A 42 10.04 -7.88 10.14
CA ASN A 42 8.60 -8.06 9.96
C ASN A 42 7.93 -6.82 9.36
N SER A 43 8.69 -5.88 8.80
CA SER A 43 8.12 -4.63 8.28
C SER A 43 7.29 -4.88 7.02
N GLU A 44 5.97 -4.73 7.15
CA GLU A 44 5.03 -4.74 6.03
C GLU A 44 5.38 -3.67 4.98
N ASP A 45 5.74 -2.46 5.42
CA ASP A 45 6.15 -1.38 4.53
C ASP A 45 7.42 -1.74 3.73
N ALA A 46 8.39 -2.44 4.34
CA ALA A 46 9.61 -2.84 3.65
C ALA A 46 9.34 -3.92 2.60
N ILE A 47 8.47 -4.89 2.91
CA ILE A 47 8.03 -5.93 1.97
C ILE A 47 7.28 -5.28 0.80
N THR A 48 6.30 -4.44 1.09
CA THR A 48 5.52 -3.69 0.09
C THR A 48 6.43 -2.86 -0.82
N TRP A 49 7.41 -2.14 -0.24
CA TRP A 49 8.42 -1.41 -1.00
C TRP A 49 9.15 -2.32 -1.97
N ASN A 50 9.76 -3.39 -1.47
CA ASN A 50 10.59 -4.27 -2.27
C ASN A 50 9.83 -4.94 -3.41
N VAL A 51 8.56 -5.31 -3.19
CA VAL A 51 7.72 -5.94 -4.22
C VAL A 51 7.28 -4.92 -5.26
N PHE A 52 6.59 -3.85 -4.86
CA PHE A 52 5.90 -3.00 -5.83
C PHE A 52 6.80 -1.97 -6.50
N ARG A 53 7.94 -1.58 -5.89
CA ARG A 53 8.98 -0.83 -6.61
C ARG A 53 9.68 -1.67 -7.65
N SER A 54 9.79 -2.99 -7.43
CA SER A 54 10.30 -3.89 -8.47
C SER A 54 9.30 -4.00 -9.63
N PHE A 55 8.00 -4.10 -9.35
CA PHE A 55 6.97 -4.10 -10.41
C PHE A 55 6.92 -2.78 -11.20
N GLU A 56 7.15 -1.64 -10.56
CA GLU A 56 7.24 -0.34 -11.23
C GLU A 56 8.40 -0.27 -12.25
N GLN A 57 9.47 -1.05 -12.04
CA GLN A 57 10.66 -1.07 -12.92
C GLN A 57 10.61 -2.16 -14.01
N ILE A 58 9.60 -3.04 -13.97
CA ILE A 58 9.44 -4.15 -14.93
C ILE A 58 8.24 -3.86 -15.82
N ASP A 59 8.39 -4.08 -17.14
CA ASP A 59 7.29 -3.94 -18.10
C ASP A 59 6.04 -4.69 -17.59
N PRO A 60 4.90 -3.99 -17.37
CA PRO A 60 3.65 -4.60 -16.91
C PRO A 60 3.19 -5.80 -17.73
N LYS A 61 3.56 -5.89 -19.02
CA LYS A 61 3.30 -7.08 -19.86
C LYS A 61 3.82 -8.37 -19.26
N SER A 62 4.89 -8.27 -18.46
CA SER A 62 5.59 -9.42 -17.90
C SER A 62 4.94 -9.96 -16.63
N TRP A 63 4.10 -9.17 -15.94
CA TRP A 63 3.60 -9.53 -14.61
C TRP A 63 2.11 -9.28 -14.37
N LEU A 64 1.48 -8.32 -15.06
CA LEU A 64 0.11 -7.89 -14.73
C LEU A 64 -0.93 -8.97 -15.00
N ALA A 65 -0.84 -9.66 -16.15
CA ALA A 65 -1.75 -10.76 -16.48
C ALA A 65 -1.65 -11.90 -15.45
N LEU A 66 -0.44 -12.23 -15.01
CA LEU A 66 -0.22 -13.26 -14.00
C LEU A 66 -0.78 -12.82 -12.63
N LEU A 67 -0.60 -11.55 -12.26
CA LEU A 67 -1.20 -11.01 -11.04
C LEU A 67 -2.73 -11.16 -11.07
N PHE A 68 -3.36 -10.81 -12.19
CA PHE A 68 -4.81 -10.90 -12.36
C PHE A 68 -5.31 -12.33 -12.26
N GLU A 69 -4.64 -13.25 -12.95
CA GLU A 69 -4.94 -14.69 -12.91
C GLU A 69 -4.86 -15.23 -11.47
N LYS A 70 -3.79 -14.92 -10.73
CA LYS A 70 -3.60 -15.39 -9.36
C LYS A 70 -4.60 -14.78 -8.38
N SER A 71 -4.99 -13.52 -8.57
CA SER A 71 -5.92 -12.83 -7.67
C SER A 71 -7.37 -13.26 -7.88
N PHE A 72 -7.82 -13.42 -9.12
CA PHE A 72 -9.25 -13.63 -9.43
C PHE A 72 -9.56 -15.02 -9.97
N GLN A 73 -8.56 -15.83 -10.27
CA GLN A 73 -8.72 -17.17 -10.85
C GLN A 73 -9.54 -17.14 -12.14
N ARG A 74 -9.47 -16.03 -12.87
CA ARG A 74 -10.13 -15.81 -14.16
C ARG A 74 -9.31 -14.84 -14.99
N GLU A 75 -9.47 -14.94 -16.31
CA GLU A 75 -8.99 -13.91 -17.21
C GLU A 75 -9.81 -12.64 -17.01
N ILE A 76 -9.11 -11.53 -16.78
CA ILE A 76 -9.69 -10.20 -16.83
C ILE A 76 -9.24 -9.64 -18.17
N ASN A 77 -10.21 -9.25 -19.00
CA ASN A 77 -9.91 -8.56 -20.24
C ASN A 77 -9.63 -7.09 -19.89
N TYR A 78 -8.42 -6.64 -20.19
CA TYR A 78 -8.01 -5.25 -20.06
C TYR A 78 -7.10 -4.92 -21.23
N LYS A 79 -7.13 -3.67 -21.68
CA LYS A 79 -6.10 -3.19 -22.60
C LYS A 79 -4.84 -2.91 -21.82
N LEU A 80 -3.74 -3.47 -22.30
CA LEU A 80 -2.46 -3.17 -21.72
C LEU A 80 -2.00 -1.81 -22.21
N GLU A 81 -2.32 -0.81 -21.41
CA GLU A 81 -2.02 0.61 -21.61
C GLU A 81 -0.95 1.07 -20.59
N PHE A 82 -0.82 2.39 -20.40
CA PHE A 82 0.02 2.93 -19.35
C PHE A 82 -0.51 2.48 -17.97
N ILE A 83 0.36 1.80 -17.22
CA ILE A 83 0.08 1.37 -15.85
C ILE A 83 0.86 2.26 -14.90
N ASP A 84 0.14 2.95 -14.03
CA ASP A 84 0.72 3.72 -12.95
C ASP A 84 0.65 2.93 -11.65
N ILE A 85 1.76 2.95 -10.90
CA ILE A 85 1.82 2.42 -9.54
C ILE A 85 2.07 3.60 -8.60
N HIS A 86 1.22 3.72 -7.58
CA HIS A 86 1.42 4.68 -6.50
C HIS A 86 1.54 3.95 -5.18
N LEU A 87 2.54 4.33 -4.39
CA LEU A 87 2.73 3.75 -3.07
C LEU A 87 2.49 4.78 -1.97
N TRP A 88 1.77 4.37 -0.93
CA TRP A 88 1.41 5.18 0.24
C TRP A 88 0.75 6.52 -0.11
N LYS A 89 -0.13 6.51 -1.12
CA LYS A 89 -0.87 7.71 -1.53
C LYS A 89 -1.87 8.07 -0.43
N ARG A 90 -1.83 9.32 0.02
CA ARG A 90 -2.81 9.85 0.99
C ARG A 90 -4.00 10.43 0.28
N LEU A 91 -5.16 9.87 0.57
CA LEU A 91 -6.44 10.27 0.01
C LEU A 91 -7.32 10.89 1.10
N LYS A 92 -8.13 11.85 0.69
CA LYS A 92 -9.15 12.46 1.55
C LYS A 92 -10.26 11.42 1.81
N PRO A 93 -10.94 11.50 2.96
CA PRO A 93 -12.13 10.68 3.18
C PRO A 93 -13.20 11.00 2.13
N ALA A 94 -14.09 10.03 1.86
CA ALA A 94 -15.22 10.23 0.97
C ALA A 94 -16.11 11.39 1.43
N ILE A 95 -16.72 12.09 0.47
CA ILE A 95 -17.59 13.24 0.74
C ILE A 95 -18.90 12.75 1.40
N ASN A 96 -19.45 13.54 2.32
CA ASN A 96 -20.75 13.32 2.98
C ASN A 96 -20.83 12.13 3.96
N LEU A 97 -19.73 11.72 4.60
CA LEU A 97 -19.79 10.77 5.70
C LEU A 97 -20.50 11.38 6.94
N PRO A 98 -21.32 10.61 7.67
CA PRO A 98 -22.08 11.10 8.82
C PRO A 98 -21.20 11.49 10.02
N LEU A 99 -19.99 10.93 10.09
CA LEU A 99 -18.99 11.24 11.11
C LEU A 99 -17.66 11.60 10.43
N PRO A 100 -16.86 12.52 11.02
CA PRO A 100 -15.56 12.88 10.48
C PRO A 100 -14.61 11.70 10.44
N GLU A 101 -13.95 11.51 9.29
CA GLU A 101 -12.82 10.59 9.14
C GLU A 101 -11.54 11.33 8.77
N GLY A 102 -10.40 10.80 9.20
CA GLY A 102 -9.09 11.29 8.76
C GLY A 102 -8.74 10.80 7.35
N GLN A 103 -7.62 11.31 6.81
CA GLN A 103 -7.05 10.78 5.57
C GLN A 103 -6.76 9.28 5.66
N SER A 104 -6.90 8.59 4.53
CA SER A 104 -6.46 7.21 4.38
C SER A 104 -5.15 7.18 3.59
N GLU A 105 -4.14 6.48 4.10
CA GLU A 105 -2.92 6.17 3.36
C GLU A 105 -3.13 4.79 2.75
N ILE A 106 -3.21 4.71 1.42
CA ILE A 106 -3.38 3.45 0.69
C ILE A 106 -2.00 2.90 0.34
N ASP A 107 -1.70 1.67 0.74
CA ASP A 107 -0.38 1.07 0.57
C ASP A 107 0.05 1.03 -0.90
N ILE A 108 -0.80 0.48 -1.78
CA ILE A 108 -0.56 0.43 -3.22
C ILE A 108 -1.83 0.80 -3.98
N ILE A 109 -1.67 1.62 -5.00
CA ILE A 109 -2.65 1.83 -6.08
C ILE A 109 -1.99 1.38 -7.38
N ILE A 110 -2.62 0.46 -8.10
CA ILE A 110 -2.26 0.12 -9.48
C ILE A 110 -3.41 0.58 -10.36
N GLU A 111 -3.15 1.44 -11.32
CA GLU A 111 -4.22 2.01 -12.15
C GLU A 111 -3.87 2.17 -13.62
N SER A 112 -4.91 2.16 -14.44
CA SER A 112 -4.93 2.45 -15.88
C SER A 112 -6.16 3.30 -16.20
N GLU A 113 -6.47 3.49 -17.48
CA GLU A 113 -7.74 4.10 -17.90
C GLU A 113 -8.95 3.18 -17.65
N GLU A 114 -8.76 1.85 -17.58
CA GLU A 114 -9.85 0.87 -17.46
C GLU A 114 -10.09 0.39 -16.03
N PHE A 115 -9.12 0.51 -15.13
CA PHE A 115 -9.26 0.05 -13.75
C PHE A 115 -8.41 0.83 -12.75
N VAL A 116 -8.85 0.77 -11.48
CA VAL A 116 -8.08 1.21 -10.31
C VAL A 116 -8.12 0.11 -9.27
N TRP A 117 -6.95 -0.30 -8.79
CA TRP A 117 -6.79 -1.33 -7.76
C TRP A 117 -6.19 -0.73 -6.51
N PHE A 118 -6.95 -0.74 -5.43
CA PHE A 118 -6.44 -0.41 -4.10
C PHE A 118 -6.06 -1.69 -3.40
N ILE A 119 -4.80 -1.78 -2.99
CA ILE A 119 -4.26 -2.95 -2.31
C ILE A 119 -3.77 -2.49 -0.95
N GLU A 120 -4.28 -3.13 0.10
CA GLU A 120 -3.80 -3.02 1.47
C GLU A 120 -2.93 -4.25 1.76
N ALA A 121 -1.65 -4.04 2.07
CA ALA A 121 -0.73 -5.11 2.36
C ALA A 121 -0.76 -5.46 3.84
N LYS A 122 -0.81 -6.76 4.16
CA LYS A 122 -0.76 -7.28 5.54
C LYS A 122 0.14 -8.50 5.58
N TYR A 123 0.96 -8.63 6.62
CA TYR A 123 1.89 -9.75 6.81
C TYR A 123 1.81 -10.34 8.21
N LYS A 124 2.01 -9.51 9.24
CA LYS A 124 1.98 -9.95 10.66
C LYS A 124 0.95 -9.19 11.48
N SER A 125 0.40 -8.11 10.95
CA SER A 125 -0.67 -7.35 11.58
C SER A 125 -2.03 -7.73 11.02
N ASP A 126 -3.05 -7.65 11.88
CA ASP A 126 -4.45 -7.79 11.47
C ASP A 126 -4.99 -6.48 10.91
N ILE A 127 -6.07 -6.59 10.13
CA ILE A 127 -6.85 -5.43 9.65
C ILE A 127 -7.43 -4.67 10.84
N SER A 128 -7.36 -3.33 10.82
CA SER A 128 -7.96 -2.53 11.87
C SER A 128 -9.49 -2.62 11.82
N MET A 129 -10.08 -3.25 12.85
CA MET A 129 -11.52 -3.49 12.96
C MET A 129 -12.32 -2.31 13.52
N LYS A 130 -11.67 -1.23 13.92
CA LYS A 130 -12.30 -0.03 14.47
C LYS A 130 -11.62 1.23 13.95
N THR A 131 -12.36 2.32 13.88
CA THR A 131 -11.81 3.66 13.60
C THR A 131 -11.91 4.54 14.84
N THR A 132 -11.15 5.64 14.85
CA THR A 132 -11.08 6.57 15.98
C THR A 132 -12.43 7.20 16.32
N HIS A 133 -13.21 7.57 15.30
CA HIS A 133 -14.46 8.32 15.48
C HIS A 133 -15.72 7.47 15.26
N ASP A 134 -15.61 6.35 14.54
CA ASP A 134 -16.70 5.40 14.35
C ASP A 134 -16.23 3.97 14.60
N THR A 135 -16.62 3.40 15.75
CA THR A 135 -16.25 2.04 16.13
C THR A 135 -17.01 0.96 15.37
N LYS A 136 -18.03 1.31 14.59
CA LYS A 136 -18.77 0.39 13.72
C LYS A 136 -18.13 0.27 12.34
N ARG A 137 -17.19 1.17 12.01
CA ARG A 137 -16.46 1.17 10.74
C ARG A 137 -15.07 0.58 10.94
N ASN A 138 -14.56 -0.02 9.88
CA ASN A 138 -13.24 -0.66 9.84
C ASN A 138 -12.45 -0.17 8.63
N GLN A 139 -11.18 -0.58 8.55
CA GLN A 139 -10.27 -0.17 7.49
C GLN A 139 -10.76 -0.56 6.08
N VAL A 140 -11.41 -1.71 5.94
CA VAL A 140 -11.90 -2.19 4.63
C VAL A 140 -12.98 -1.26 4.09
N ILE A 141 -13.99 -0.93 4.91
CA ILE A 141 -15.07 -0.03 4.50
C ILE A 141 -14.51 1.35 4.12
N ARG A 142 -13.55 1.86 4.89
CA ARG A 142 -12.89 3.14 4.58
C ARG A 142 -12.18 3.11 3.23
N ASN A 143 -11.44 2.03 2.95
CA ASN A 143 -10.73 1.90 1.67
C ASN A 143 -11.72 1.78 0.49
N ILE A 144 -12.86 1.10 0.68
CA ILE A 144 -13.93 1.04 -0.34
C ILE A 144 -14.50 2.44 -0.60
N ASP A 145 -14.89 3.17 0.44
CA ASP A 145 -15.50 4.50 0.29
C ASP A 145 -14.54 5.48 -0.39
N VAL A 146 -13.28 5.51 0.05
CA VAL A 146 -12.24 6.34 -0.56
C VAL A 146 -11.93 5.92 -1.99
N GLY A 147 -11.94 4.61 -2.28
CA GLY A 147 -11.73 4.10 -3.64
C GLY A 147 -12.83 4.53 -4.61
N LEU A 148 -14.10 4.43 -4.18
CA LEU A 148 -15.25 4.86 -4.98
C LEU A 148 -15.21 6.37 -5.24
N ASP A 149 -14.88 7.18 -4.23
CA ASP A 149 -14.72 8.63 -4.38
C ASP A 149 -13.56 8.97 -5.33
N TYR A 150 -12.42 8.29 -5.18
CA TYR A 150 -11.24 8.45 -6.04
C TYR A 150 -11.56 8.21 -7.52
N THR A 151 -12.37 7.19 -7.83
CA THR A 151 -12.77 6.89 -9.21
C THR A 151 -13.77 7.89 -9.80
N ASN A 152 -14.54 8.60 -8.98
CA ASN A 152 -15.54 9.58 -9.44
C ASN A 152 -14.95 10.96 -9.75
N ILE A 153 -13.74 11.25 -9.27
CA ILE A 153 -13.06 12.55 -9.43
C ILE A 153 -12.11 12.54 -10.64
N LYS A 154 -11.81 11.36 -11.20
CA LYS A 154 -11.10 11.20 -12.48
C LYS A 154 -12.05 11.42 -13.66
#